data_AF-A0AA42FRF3-F1
#
_entry.id   AF-A0AA42FRF3-F1
#
_cell.length_a   1.000
_cell.length_b   1.000
_cell.length_c   1.000
_cell.angle_alpha   90.00
_cell.angle_beta   90.00
_cell.angle_gamma   90.00
#
_symmetry.space_group_name_H-M   'P 1'
#
loop_
_entity.id
_entity.type
_entity.pdbx_description
1 polymer ?
#
loop_
_entity_poly.entity_id
_entity_poly.type
_entity_poly.pdbx_seq_one_letter_code
_entity_poly.pdbx_strand_id
1 'polypeptide(L)'
;MKNLNKVIFALSIGMFTTIGYANTAEHDHSVYPEKVAEPVINTEGKLIAIDKANKKLTINHQAIESIGWPPMTMRFTYEDENMIKGLQENDELTFSFSQKGNLSILKSIEKIN
;
A
#
# COMPACT_ATOMS: atom_id res chain seq x y z
N MET A 1 -21.66 -20.54 15.05
CA MET A 1 -22.38 -19.27 15.32
C MET A 1 -21.32 -18.21 15.60
N LYS A 2 -21.25 -17.19 14.73
CA LYS A 2 -20.22 -16.12 14.77
C LYS A 2 -20.60 -15.11 15.85
N ASN A 3 -19.73 -14.90 16.83
CA ASN A 3 -19.95 -13.89 17.88
C ASN A 3 -19.14 -12.64 17.51
N LEU A 4 -19.89 -11.57 17.27
CA LEU A 4 -19.46 -10.28 16.73
C LEU A 4 -19.05 -9.36 17.89
N ASN A 5 -17.76 -9.08 18.03
CA ASN A 5 -17.27 -8.10 19.01
C ASN A 5 -17.51 -6.69 18.48
N LYS A 6 -18.39 -5.97 19.18
CA LYS A 6 -18.82 -4.60 18.88
C LYS A 6 -17.71 -3.62 19.25
N VAL A 7 -17.31 -2.81 18.28
CA VAL A 7 -16.43 -1.65 18.46
C VAL A 7 -17.27 -0.52 19.07
N ILE A 8 -16.85 -0.02 20.24
CA ILE A 8 -17.29 1.26 20.81
C ILE A 8 -16.01 1.98 21.25
N PHE A 9 -15.62 3.04 20.55
CA PHE A 9 -14.60 3.97 21.03
C PHE A 9 -15.25 5.35 21.14
N ALA A 10 -15.28 5.85 22.37
CA ALA A 10 -15.99 7.04 22.76
C ALA A 10 -15.20 8.32 22.43
N LEU A 11 -16.00 9.36 22.19
CA LEU A 11 -15.70 10.78 22.02
C LEU A 11 -14.66 11.35 23.02
N SER A 12 -13.73 12.17 22.54
CA SER A 12 -13.14 13.26 23.33
C SER A 12 -12.97 14.50 22.46
N ILE A 13 -13.77 15.51 22.79
CA ILE A 13 -13.71 16.89 22.32
C ILE A 13 -12.45 17.57 22.90
N GLY A 14 -11.69 18.23 22.04
CA GLY A 14 -10.60 19.13 22.42
C GLY A 14 -10.75 20.42 21.63
N MET A 15 -11.36 21.43 22.25
CA MET A 15 -11.55 22.77 21.72
C MET A 15 -10.34 23.62 22.13
N PHE A 16 -9.57 24.14 21.17
CA PHE A 16 -8.62 25.23 21.39
C PHE A 16 -8.82 26.26 20.27
N THR A 17 -9.04 27.51 20.67
CA THR A 17 -9.41 28.62 19.78
C THR A 17 -8.36 29.72 19.75
N THR A 18 -8.25 30.35 18.57
CA THR A 18 -7.71 31.71 18.25
C THR A 18 -6.17 31.83 18.20
N ILE A 19 -5.45 32.56 17.33
CA ILE A 19 -5.59 33.68 16.34
C ILE A 19 -4.44 33.43 15.32
N GLY A 20 -4.51 33.51 13.98
CA GLY A 20 -4.87 34.61 13.09
C GLY A 20 -3.62 35.14 12.35
N TYR A 21 -3.53 34.94 11.03
CA TYR A 21 -2.85 35.84 10.08
C TYR A 21 -3.61 35.80 8.76
N ALA A 22 -4.18 36.94 8.39
CA ALA A 22 -4.77 37.17 7.09
C ALA A 22 -3.65 37.25 6.04
N ASN A 23 -3.77 36.50 4.96
CA ASN A 23 -3.13 36.83 3.69
C ASN A 23 -4.20 36.69 2.60
N THR A 24 -4.74 37.82 2.18
CA THR A 24 -5.42 37.99 0.90
C THR A 24 -4.37 37.87 -0.18
N ALA A 25 -4.38 36.74 -0.89
CA ALA A 25 -3.82 36.61 -2.22
C ALA A 25 -4.83 35.79 -3.02
N GLU A 26 -5.82 36.49 -3.58
CA GLU A 26 -6.60 35.97 -4.68
C GLU A 26 -5.65 35.77 -5.86
N HIS A 27 -5.32 34.52 -6.15
CA HIS A 27 -4.79 34.13 -7.44
C HIS A 27 -5.51 32.85 -7.84
N ASP A 28 -6.44 33.04 -8.77
CA ASP A 28 -7.18 32.00 -9.47
C ASP A 28 -6.20 30.99 -10.06
N HIS A 29 -6.17 29.82 -9.44
CA HIS A 29 -5.57 28.62 -9.99
C HIS A 29 -6.67 27.58 -9.96
N SER A 30 -7.50 27.56 -11.01
CA SER A 30 -8.18 26.34 -11.45
C SER A 30 -7.14 25.29 -11.86
N VAL A 31 -6.36 24.83 -10.89
CA VAL A 31 -5.57 23.61 -10.98
C VAL A 31 -6.59 22.50 -10.75
N TYR A 32 -7.14 21.99 -11.85
CA TYR A 32 -7.57 20.60 -11.85
C TYR A 32 -6.45 19.81 -11.18
N PRO A 33 -6.69 19.02 -10.12
CA PRO A 33 -5.67 18.14 -9.62
C PRO A 33 -5.36 17.17 -10.75
N GLU A 34 -4.28 17.44 -11.51
CA GLU A 34 -3.66 16.44 -12.34
C GLU A 34 -3.42 15.26 -11.41
N LYS A 35 -4.09 14.16 -11.73
CA LYS A 35 -4.01 12.93 -10.97
C LYS A 35 -2.58 12.43 -11.07
N VAL A 36 -1.71 12.88 -10.16
CA VAL A 36 -0.31 12.45 -10.07
C VAL A 36 -0.34 10.94 -9.95
N ALA A 37 0.17 10.24 -10.97
CA ALA A 37 0.27 8.81 -10.94
C ALA A 37 1.19 8.40 -9.78
N GLU A 38 0.73 7.46 -8.95
CA GLU A 38 1.54 6.92 -7.86
C GLU A 38 2.83 6.29 -8.44
N PRO A 39 4.01 6.54 -7.85
CA PRO A 39 5.25 5.97 -8.34
C PRO A 39 5.21 4.43 -8.28
N VAL A 40 5.77 3.80 -9.31
CA VAL A 40 6.00 2.35 -9.33
C VAL A 40 7.35 2.07 -8.68
N ILE A 41 7.36 1.14 -7.73
CA ILE A 41 8.51 0.75 -6.93
C ILE A 41 8.87 -0.69 -7.29
N ASN A 42 10.14 -0.94 -7.59
CA ASN A 42 10.67 -2.26 -7.90
C ASN A 42 11.41 -2.84 -6.68
N THR A 43 11.29 -4.14 -6.46
CA THR A 43 12.00 -4.85 -5.40
C THR A 43 12.05 -6.35 -5.68
N GLU A 44 12.92 -7.04 -4.97
CA GLU A 44 12.95 -8.49 -4.90
C GLU A 44 12.44 -8.97 -3.54
N GLY A 45 12.08 -10.26 -3.46
CA GLY A 45 11.65 -10.87 -2.21
C GLY A 45 11.35 -12.35 -2.33
N LYS A 46 11.01 -12.95 -1.20
CA LYS A 46 10.58 -14.36 -1.11
C LYS A 46 9.12 -14.46 -0.76
N LEU A 47 8.36 -15.24 -1.52
CA LEU A 47 6.96 -15.51 -1.25
C LEU A 47 6.81 -16.35 0.02
N ILE A 48 6.02 -15.87 0.97
CA ILE A 48 5.76 -16.55 2.25
C ILE A 48 4.39 -17.22 2.26
N ALA A 49 3.36 -16.57 1.70
CA ALA A 49 2.00 -17.12 1.67
C ALA A 49 1.13 -16.48 0.58
N ILE A 50 0.14 -17.23 0.10
CA ILE A 50 -0.87 -16.78 -0.87
C ILE A 50 -2.26 -16.83 -0.22
N ASP A 51 -2.89 -15.67 -0.03
CA ASP A 51 -4.27 -15.55 0.45
C ASP A 51 -5.19 -15.16 -0.71
N LYS A 52 -5.76 -16.18 -1.37
CA LYS A 52 -6.65 -15.98 -2.51
C LYS A 52 -8.01 -15.39 -2.12
N ALA A 53 -8.45 -15.61 -0.88
CA ALA A 53 -9.74 -15.08 -0.43
C ALA A 53 -9.71 -13.55 -0.30
N ASN A 54 -8.56 -12.98 0.09
CA ASN A 54 -8.38 -11.54 0.27
C ASN A 54 -7.52 -10.87 -0.80
N LYS A 55 -7.12 -11.61 -1.83
CA LYS A 55 -6.22 -11.17 -2.91
C LYS A 55 -4.90 -10.59 -2.40
N LYS A 56 -4.24 -11.31 -1.49
CA LYS A 56 -2.96 -10.88 -0.88
C LYS A 56 -1.86 -11.92 -1.10
N LEU A 57 -0.66 -11.41 -1.38
CA LEU A 57 0.59 -12.15 -1.21
C LEU A 57 1.31 -11.63 0.02
N THR A 58 1.82 -12.52 0.87
CA THR A 58 2.75 -12.15 1.94
C THR A 58 4.16 -12.38 1.43
N ILE A 59 4.96 -11.33 1.29
CA ILE A 59 6.30 -11.39 0.70
C ILE A 59 7.29 -10.79 1.71
N ASN A 60 8.39 -11.51 1.97
CA ASN A 60 9.55 -10.96 2.64
C ASN A 60 10.43 -10.27 1.59
N HIS A 61 10.32 -8.95 1.48
CA HIS A 61 11.01 -8.17 0.48
C HIS A 61 12.37 -7.68 0.98
N GLN A 62 13.30 -7.46 0.06
CA GLN A 62 14.61 -6.86 0.33
C GLN A 62 14.49 -5.38 0.69
N ALA A 63 15.61 -4.75 1.08
CA ALA A 63 15.64 -3.32 1.30
C ALA A 63 15.21 -2.57 0.02
N ILE A 64 14.36 -1.55 0.17
CA ILE A 64 13.93 -0.69 -0.93
C ILE A 64 14.49 0.70 -0.67
N GLU A 65 15.71 0.93 -1.14
CA GLU A 65 16.49 2.15 -0.86
C GLU A 65 15.78 3.41 -1.38
N SER A 66 15.09 3.31 -2.53
CA SER A 66 14.40 4.44 -3.17
C SER A 66 13.31 5.08 -2.30
N ILE A 67 12.79 4.35 -1.30
CA ILE A 67 11.78 4.83 -0.34
C ILE A 67 12.21 4.62 1.12
N GLY A 68 13.46 4.22 1.34
CA GLY A 68 14.03 4.03 2.69
C GLY A 68 13.41 2.89 3.49
N TRP A 69 12.79 1.90 2.85
CA TRP A 69 12.21 0.77 3.58
C TRP A 69 13.27 -0.31 3.83
N PRO A 70 13.40 -0.81 5.07
CA PRO A 70 14.27 -1.95 5.37
C PRO A 70 13.69 -3.25 4.81
N PRO A 71 14.46 -4.36 4.79
CA PRO A 71 13.90 -5.68 4.52
C PRO A 71 12.80 -6.00 5.53
N MET A 72 11.61 -6.39 5.04
CA MET A 72 10.48 -6.71 5.91
C MET A 72 9.48 -7.65 5.23
N THR A 73 8.66 -8.30 6.05
CA THR A 73 7.53 -9.11 5.57
C THR A 73 6.27 -8.27 5.51
N MET A 74 5.71 -8.10 4.32
CA MET A 74 4.53 -7.28 4.09
C MET A 74 3.50 -7.97 3.20
N ARG A 75 2.26 -7.50 3.26
CA ARG A 75 1.18 -7.94 2.36
C ARG A 75 1.09 -7.02 1.15
N PHE A 76 1.17 -7.62 -0.03
CA PHE A 76 0.95 -6.97 -1.32
C PHE A 76 -0.38 -7.45 -1.91
N THR A 77 -1.09 -6.54 -2.57
CA THR A 77 -2.40 -6.81 -3.17
C THR A 77 -2.21 -7.11 -4.64
N TYR A 78 -2.76 -8.20 -5.14
CA TYR A 78 -2.85 -8.45 -6.58
C TYR A 78 -4.30 -8.22 -7.04
N GLU A 79 -4.48 -7.74 -8.27
CA GLU A 79 -5.81 -7.45 -8.81
C GLU A 79 -6.29 -8.54 -9.79
N ASP A 80 -5.35 -9.13 -10.54
CA ASP A 80 -5.56 -10.23 -11.48
C ASP A 80 -4.96 -11.54 -10.94
N GLU A 81 -5.78 -12.61 -10.90
CA GLU A 81 -5.37 -13.96 -10.50
C GLU A 81 -4.30 -14.55 -11.42
N ASN A 82 -4.23 -14.12 -12.68
CA ASN A 82 -3.20 -14.58 -13.60
C ASN A 82 -1.78 -14.19 -13.16
N MET A 83 -1.63 -13.07 -12.43
CA MET A 83 -0.33 -12.62 -11.91
C MET A 83 0.28 -13.63 -10.94
N ILE A 84 -0.54 -14.40 -10.24
CA ILE A 84 -0.10 -15.33 -9.20
C ILE A 84 -0.11 -16.78 -9.67
N LYS A 85 -0.38 -17.03 -10.95
CA LYS A 85 -0.48 -18.37 -11.51
C LYS A 85 0.90 -19.02 -11.52
N GLY A 86 0.99 -20.20 -10.92
CA GLY A 86 2.24 -20.97 -10.86
C GLY A 86 3.19 -20.57 -9.73
N LEU A 87 2.88 -19.51 -8.98
CA LEU A 87 3.62 -19.15 -7.77
C LEU A 87 3.30 -20.10 -6.61
N GLN A 88 4.29 -20.40 -5.79
CA GLN A 88 4.19 -21.19 -4.57
C GLN A 88 5.06 -20.62 -3.44
N GLU A 89 4.81 -21.04 -2.21
CA GLU A 89 5.60 -20.59 -1.06
C GLU A 89 7.09 -20.92 -1.24
N ASN A 90 7.94 -20.02 -0.76
CA ASN A 90 9.40 -20.00 -0.92
C ASN A 90 9.93 -19.66 -2.32
N ASP A 91 9.08 -19.36 -3.29
CA ASP A 91 9.53 -18.81 -4.57
C ASP A 91 10.29 -17.48 -4.35
N GLU A 92 11.38 -17.31 -5.10
CA GLU A 92 12.10 -16.05 -5.18
C GLU A 92 11.50 -15.21 -6.31
N LEU A 93 11.25 -13.94 -6.02
CA LEU A 93 10.44 -13.07 -6.85
C LEU A 93 11.17 -11.77 -7.14
N THR A 94 11.05 -11.31 -8.39
CA THR A 94 11.20 -9.89 -8.73
C THR A 94 9.81 -9.32 -8.99
N PHE A 95 9.50 -8.17 -8.41
CA PHE A 95 8.16 -7.60 -8.50
C PHE A 95 8.16 -6.08 -8.42
N SER A 96 7.06 -5.48 -8.83
CA SER A 96 6.82 -4.05 -8.71
C SER A 96 5.45 -3.74 -8.15
N PHE A 97 5.31 -2.60 -7.47
CA PHE A 97 4.06 -2.17 -6.86
C PHE A 97 3.90 -0.64 -6.85
N SER A 98 2.68 -0.16 -6.66
CA SER A 98 2.38 1.24 -6.32
C SER A 98 1.64 1.34 -4.99
N GLN A 99 1.72 2.50 -4.33
CA GLN A 99 1.08 2.75 -3.03
C GLN A 99 -0.24 3.50 -3.19
N LYS A 100 -1.36 2.77 -3.05
CA LYS A 100 -2.72 3.33 -3.09
C LYS A 100 -3.31 3.43 -1.70
N GLY A 101 -3.14 4.58 -1.06
CA GLY A 101 -3.46 4.78 0.35
C GLY A 101 -2.65 3.81 1.22
N ASN A 102 -3.33 2.91 1.93
CA ASN A 102 -2.69 1.93 2.82
C ASN A 102 -2.37 0.59 2.11
N LEU A 103 -2.60 0.51 0.79
CA LEU A 103 -2.43 -0.72 0.02
C LEU A 103 -1.23 -0.62 -0.91
N SER A 104 -0.38 -1.65 -0.87
CA SER A 104 0.64 -1.88 -1.88
C SER A 104 0.05 -2.75 -2.98
N ILE A 105 -0.17 -2.18 -4.16
CA ILE A 105 -0.83 -2.83 -5.31
C ILE A 105 0.23 -3.31 -6.29
N LEU A 106 0.32 -4.62 -6.51
CA LEU A 106 1.26 -5.21 -7.47
C LEU A 106 0.98 -4.71 -8.89
N LYS A 107 2.05 -4.43 -9.63
CA LYS A 107 2.04 -4.05 -11.05
C LYS A 107 2.66 -5.12 -11.92
N SER A 108 3.71 -5.78 -11.44
CA SER A 108 4.30 -6.97 -12.05
C SER A 108 4.84 -7.89 -10.96
N ILE A 109 4.95 -9.18 -11.26
CA ILE A 109 5.55 -10.19 -10.40
C ILE A 109 6.01 -11.35 -11.26
N GLU A 110 7.26 -11.75 -11.09
CA GLU A 110 7.89 -12.84 -11.84
C GLU A 110 8.74 -13.68 -10.90
N LYS A 111 8.73 -14.99 -11.13
CA LYS A 111 9.58 -15.94 -10.42
C LYS A 111 10.99 -15.89 -11.00
N ILE A 112 12.00 -15.88 -10.13
CA ILE A 112 13.43 -15.84 -10.51
C ILE A 112 13.98 -17.26 -10.73
N ASN A 113 13.41 -18.26 -10.05
CA ASN A 113 13.94 -19.64 -10.00
C ASN A 113 13.06 -20.73 -10.64
#